data_AF-A0A7S3UL42-F1
#
_entry.id   AF-A0A7S3UL42-F1
#
_cell.length_a   1.000
_cell.length_b   1.000
_cell.length_c   1.000
_cell.angle_alpha   90.00
_cell.angle_beta   90.00
_cell.angle_gamma   90.00
#
_symmetry.space_group_name_H-M   'P 1'
#
loop_
_entity.id
_entity.type
_entity.pdbx_description
1 polymer ?
#
loop_
_entity_poly.entity_id
_entity_poly.type
_entity_poly.pdbx_seq_one_letter_code
_entity_poly.pdbx_strand_id
1 'polypeptide(L)'
;MMPVNPTKTDEDEKWMSKLSSHSHVIVVSAAGELVGDSLSRGSDLGDALDTPMVRAIRMAAMTLGTHELSGCKVYASTQPDVFSHCACLWARISELFYAEP
;
A
#
# COMPACT_ATOMS: atom_id res chain seq x y z
N MET A 1 1.31 5.35 16.10
CA MET A 1 1.19 6.16 14.87
C MET A 1 1.89 5.39 13.78
N MET A 2 1.26 5.18 12.62
CA MET A 2 1.89 4.47 11.49
C MET A 2 3.08 5.31 10.97
N PRO A 3 4.33 4.83 11.03
CA PRO A 3 5.47 5.53 10.47
C PRO A 3 5.30 5.70 8.96
N VAL A 4 5.63 6.89 8.48
CA VAL A 4 5.61 7.24 7.06
C VAL A 4 7.05 7.53 6.64
N ASN A 5 7.55 6.79 5.66
CA ASN A 5 8.95 6.80 5.25
C ASN A 5 9.95 6.66 6.42
N PRO A 6 9.85 5.61 7.26
CA PRO A 6 10.90 5.30 8.22
C PRO A 6 12.22 4.94 7.50
N THR A 7 13.29 4.74 8.27
CA THR A 7 14.58 4.27 7.72
C THR A 7 14.37 2.95 6.98
N LYS A 8 14.69 2.95 5.68
CA LYS A 8 14.52 1.80 4.79
C LYS A 8 15.58 0.74 5.10
N THR A 9 15.16 -0.52 5.09
CA THR A 9 16.04 -1.69 5.05
C THR A 9 16.30 -2.10 3.60
N ASP A 10 17.29 -2.98 3.37
CA ASP A 10 17.59 -3.52 2.03
C ASP A 10 16.37 -4.22 1.40
N GLU A 11 15.50 -4.82 2.22
CA GLU A 11 14.25 -5.44 1.75
C GLU A 11 13.24 -4.38 1.29
N ASP A 12 13.12 -3.27 2.02
CA ASP A 12 12.22 -2.18 1.65
C ASP A 12 12.66 -1.55 0.32
N GLU A 13 13.97 -1.39 0.10
CA GLU A 13 14.52 -0.91 -1.17
C GLU A 13 14.23 -1.86 -2.33
N LYS A 14 14.34 -3.18 -2.09
CA LYS A 14 13.96 -4.20 -3.06
C LYS A 14 12.50 -4.07 -3.47
N TRP A 15 11.59 -3.83 -2.53
CA TRP A 15 10.17 -3.64 -2.84
C TRP A 15 9.88 -2.32 -3.53
N MET A 16 10.52 -1.23 -3.11
CA MET A 16 10.44 0.07 -3.78
C MET A 16 10.91 0.01 -5.24
N SER A 17 11.96 -0.75 -5.55
CA SER A 17 12.45 -0.91 -6.94
C SER A 17 11.50 -1.65 -7.87
N LYS A 18 10.51 -2.37 -7.35
CA LYS A 18 9.49 -3.07 -8.14
C LYS A 18 8.35 -2.17 -8.59
N LEU A 19 8.25 -0.96 -8.04
CA LEU A 19 7.25 0.03 -8.43
C LEU A 19 7.54 0.50 -9.86
N SER A 20 6.62 0.17 -10.76
CA SER A 20 6.78 0.33 -12.22
C SER A 20 6.04 1.51 -12.84
N SER A 21 5.12 2.14 -12.11
CA SER A 21 4.23 3.19 -12.61
C SER A 21 3.98 4.24 -11.54
N HIS A 22 3.62 5.46 -11.94
CA HIS A 22 3.34 6.58 -11.03
C HIS A 22 2.18 6.31 -10.06
N SER A 23 1.27 5.38 -10.39
CA SER A 23 0.13 5.00 -9.53
C SER A 23 0.25 3.58 -8.98
N HIS A 24 1.46 3.02 -8.93
CA HIS A 24 1.68 1.66 -8.42
C HIS A 24 1.71 1.67 -6.89
N VAL A 25 0.90 0.80 -6.27
CA VAL A 25 0.93 0.51 -4.84
C VAL A 25 0.97 -0.99 -4.62
N ILE A 26 1.89 -1.43 -3.76
CA ILE A 26 1.98 -2.83 -3.32
C ILE A 26 1.87 -2.92 -1.80
N VAL A 27 1.38 -4.07 -1.33
CA VAL A 27 1.29 -4.42 0.10
C VAL A 27 2.05 -5.72 0.32
N VAL A 28 2.95 -5.69 1.29
CA VAL A 28 3.78 -6.84 1.67
C VAL A 28 3.44 -7.25 3.09
N SER A 29 3.26 -8.56 3.32
CA SER A 29 2.95 -9.10 4.64
C SER A 29 4.17 -9.09 5.57
N ALA A 30 3.96 -9.32 6.87
CA ALA A 30 5.04 -9.50 7.83
C ALA A 30 5.97 -10.70 7.50
N ALA A 31 5.51 -11.65 6.68
CA ALA A 31 6.31 -12.79 6.21
C ALA A 31 7.16 -12.44 4.96
N GLY A 32 7.09 -11.21 4.46
CA GLY A 32 7.81 -10.77 3.27
C GLY A 32 7.14 -11.18 1.96
N GLU A 33 5.85 -11.51 1.98
CA GLU A 33 5.09 -11.95 0.79
C GLU A 33 4.29 -10.80 0.19
N LEU A 34 4.25 -10.71 -1.14
CA LEU A 34 3.39 -9.76 -1.85
C LEU A 34 1.94 -10.22 -1.75
N VAL A 35 1.11 -9.47 -1.02
CA VAL A 35 -0.29 -9.82 -0.76
C VAL A 35 -1.29 -8.90 -1.46
N GLY A 36 -0.84 -7.73 -1.90
CA GLY A 36 -1.62 -6.81 -2.74
C GLY A 36 -0.75 -6.07 -3.73
N ASP A 37 -1.23 -5.89 -4.95
CA ASP A 37 -0.53 -5.21 -6.05
C ASP A 37 -1.56 -4.47 -6.91
N SER A 38 -1.43 -3.16 -7.01
CA SER A 38 -2.39 -2.29 -7.67
C SER A 38 -1.71 -1.26 -8.55
N LEU A 39 -2.17 -1.19 -9.79
CA LEU A 39 -1.73 -0.24 -10.82
C LEU A 39 -2.87 0.70 -11.27
N SER A 40 -3.88 0.89 -10.41
CA SER A 40 -5.11 1.61 -10.79
C SER A 40 -4.83 3.03 -11.30
N ARG A 41 -5.59 3.48 -12.29
CA ARG A 41 -5.57 4.87 -12.79
C ARG A 41 -6.74 5.71 -12.25
N GLY A 42 -7.52 5.18 -11.31
CA GLY A 42 -8.76 5.80 -10.82
C GLY A 42 -10.01 5.06 -11.34
N SER A 43 -11.19 5.48 -10.89
CA SER A 43 -12.40 4.64 -10.96
C SER A 43 -12.89 4.42 -12.40
N ASP A 44 -12.54 3.28 -12.98
CA ASP A 44 -13.20 2.77 -14.19
C ASP A 44 -14.67 2.39 -13.92
N LEU A 45 -15.06 2.31 -12.64
CA LEU A 45 -16.34 1.80 -12.14
C LEU A 45 -17.24 2.86 -11.49
N GLY A 46 -16.81 4.13 -11.43
CA GLY A 46 -17.54 5.18 -10.71
C GLY A 46 -17.47 5.09 -9.17
N ASP A 47 -16.61 4.22 -8.61
CA ASP A 47 -16.32 4.15 -7.18
C ASP A 47 -15.29 5.22 -6.80
N ALA A 48 -15.74 6.31 -6.17
CA ALA A 48 -14.87 7.38 -5.70
C ALA A 48 -13.80 6.93 -4.68
N LEU A 49 -13.95 5.74 -4.08
CA LEU A 49 -13.01 5.16 -3.12
C LEU A 49 -11.98 4.22 -3.76
N ASP A 50 -12.08 3.93 -5.05
CA ASP A 50 -11.21 2.99 -5.77
C ASP A 50 -9.87 3.63 -6.19
N THR A 51 -9.11 4.08 -5.19
CA THR A 51 -7.74 4.54 -5.38
C THR A 51 -6.79 3.35 -5.47
N PRO A 52 -5.58 3.52 -6.05
CA PRO A 52 -4.59 2.44 -6.10
C PRO A 52 -4.30 1.85 -4.72
N MET A 53 -4.24 2.69 -3.68
CA MET A 53 -3.95 2.28 -2.32
C MET A 53 -5.09 1.46 -1.71
N VAL A 54 -6.34 1.94 -1.82
CA VAL A 54 -7.49 1.20 -1.31
C VAL A 54 -7.64 -0.13 -2.02
N ARG A 55 -7.40 -0.17 -3.34
CA ARG A 55 -7.43 -1.43 -4.10
C ARG A 55 -6.35 -2.40 -3.64
N ALA A 56 -5.11 -1.93 -3.43
CA ALA A 56 -4.03 -2.77 -2.91
C ALA A 56 -4.35 -3.33 -1.52
N ILE A 57 -4.91 -2.52 -0.63
CA ILE A 57 -5.39 -2.92 0.71
C ILE A 57 -6.51 -3.96 0.60
N ARG A 58 -7.50 -3.75 -0.28
CA ARG A 58 -8.60 -4.70 -0.52
C ARG A 58 -8.06 -6.05 -0.99
N MET A 59 -7.10 -6.04 -1.91
CA MET A 59 -6.44 -7.26 -2.39
C MET A 59 -5.68 -7.97 -1.27
N ALA A 60 -4.90 -7.24 -0.48
CA ALA A 60 -4.19 -7.79 0.68
C ALA A 60 -5.14 -8.43 1.69
N ALA A 61 -6.26 -7.77 1.98
CA ALA A 61 -7.28 -8.28 2.89
C ALA A 61 -7.94 -9.57 2.38
N MET A 62 -8.21 -9.65 1.07
CA MET A 62 -8.73 -10.86 0.43
C MET A 62 -7.71 -12.00 0.46
N THR A 63 -6.45 -11.71 0.15
CA THR A 63 -5.35 -12.70 0.17
C THR A 63 -5.14 -13.28 1.55
N LEU A 64 -5.17 -12.45 2.60
CA LEU A 64 -4.95 -12.86 3.99
C LEU A 64 -6.23 -13.33 4.71
N GLY A 65 -7.40 -13.15 4.09
CA GLY A 65 -8.69 -13.51 4.69
C GLY A 65 -9.08 -12.65 5.91
N THR A 66 -8.51 -11.45 6.04
CA THR A 66 -8.75 -10.54 7.18
C THR A 66 -8.71 -9.08 6.74
N HIS A 67 -9.48 -8.22 7.41
CA HIS A 67 -9.44 -6.77 7.21
C HIS A 67 -8.36 -6.08 8.06
N GLU A 68 -7.82 -6.78 9.06
CA GLU A 68 -6.74 -6.28 9.90
C GLU A 68 -5.39 -6.69 9.29
N LEU A 69 -4.65 -5.71 8.80
CA LEU A 69 -3.37 -5.87 8.11
C LEU A 69 -2.18 -5.45 9.00
N SER A 70 -2.31 -5.65 10.31
CA SER A 70 -1.24 -5.45 11.29
C SER A 70 0.01 -6.25 10.85
N GLY A 71 1.18 -5.59 10.85
CA GLY A 71 2.45 -6.16 10.38
C GLY A 71 2.70 -6.02 8.87
N CYS A 72 1.69 -5.62 8.09
CA CYS A 72 1.89 -5.34 6.67
C CYS A 72 2.53 -3.97 6.43
N LYS A 73 3.35 -3.90 5.37
CA LYS A 73 3.97 -2.68 4.87
C LYS A 73 3.38 -2.30 3.52
N VAL A 74 3.17 -1.02 3.31
CA VAL A 74 2.69 -0.46 2.02
C VAL A 74 3.83 0.28 1.35
N TYR A 75 4.02 0.04 0.05
CA TYR A 75 4.95 0.79 -0.79
C TYR A 75 4.18 1.42 -1.93
N ALA A 76 4.32 2.73 -2.10
CA ALA A 76 3.63 3.51 -3.11
C ALA A 76 4.62 4.32 -3.95
N SER A 77 4.32 4.52 -5.22
CA SER A 77 5.17 5.38 -6.07
C SER A 77 5.09 6.84 -5.62
N THR A 78 3.91 7.32 -5.27
CA THR A 78 3.67 8.72 -4.87
C THR A 78 3.14 8.81 -3.45
N GLN A 79 3.29 9.98 -2.85
CA GLN A 79 2.75 10.29 -1.55
C GLN A 79 1.23 10.08 -1.56
N PRO A 80 0.68 9.39 -0.55
CA PRO A 80 -0.75 9.19 -0.47
C PRO A 80 -1.46 10.48 -0.09
N ASP A 81 -2.63 10.67 -0.68
CA ASP A 81 -3.59 11.67 -0.23
C ASP A 81 -4.15 11.34 1.17
N VAL A 82 -4.89 12.30 1.74
CA VAL A 82 -5.49 12.17 3.07
C VAL A 82 -6.38 10.92 3.16
N PHE A 83 -7.13 10.61 2.10
CA PHE A 83 -8.05 9.48 2.08
C PHE A 83 -7.30 8.13 2.15
N SER A 84 -6.29 7.95 1.30
CA SER A 84 -5.46 6.76 1.24
C SER A 84 -4.66 6.58 2.53
N HIS A 85 -4.22 7.68 3.14
CA HIS A 85 -3.60 7.65 4.46
C HIS A 85 -4.57 7.15 5.55
N CYS A 86 -5.81 7.62 5.56
CA CYS A 86 -6.85 7.11 6.47
C CYS A 86 -7.14 5.62 6.24
N ALA A 87 -7.14 5.16 4.98
CA ALA A 87 -7.36 3.75 4.66
C ALA A 87 -6.28 2.85 5.28
N CYS A 88 -5.00 3.23 5.18
CA CYS A 88 -3.90 2.51 5.83
C CYS A 88 -4.06 2.44 7.35
N LEU A 89 -4.46 3.55 7.98
CA LEU A 89 -4.68 3.61 9.43
C LEU A 89 -5.83 2.68 9.87
N TRP A 90 -6.91 2.62 9.09
CA TRP A 90 -8.08 1.78 9.38
C TRP A 90 -7.75 0.30 9.21
N ALA A 91 -6.95 -0.03 8.21
CA ALA A 91 -6.46 -1.38 7.97
C ALA A 91 -5.33 -1.81 8.94
N ARG A 92 -4.89 -0.94 9.85
CA ARG A 92 -3.78 -1.21 10.79
C ARG A 92 -2.43 -1.50 10.11
N ILE A 93 -2.19 -0.89 8.94
CA ILE A 93 -0.89 -0.97 8.27
C ILE A 93 0.22 -0.50 9.23
N SER A 94 1.31 -1.26 9.28
CA SER A 94 2.41 -0.98 10.19
C SER A 94 3.27 0.15 9.69
N GLU A 95 3.65 0.15 8.41
CA GLU A 95 4.54 1.16 7.83
C GLU A 95 4.11 1.48 6.40
N LEU A 96 4.31 2.74 6.02
CA LEU A 96 3.99 3.26 4.70
C LEU A 96 5.24 3.92 4.10
N PHE A 97 5.61 3.50 2.90
CA PHE A 97 6.72 4.04 2.13
C PHE A 97 6.20 4.66 0.84
N TYR A 98 6.78 5.78 0.44
CA TYR A 98 6.56 6.36 -0.88
C TYR A 98 7.83 6.96 -1.49
N ALA A 99 7.90 7.03 -2.82
CA ALA A 99 9.08 7.53 -3.52
C ALA A 99 9.01 9.05 -3.74
N GLU A 100 7.94 9.53 -4.38
CA GLU A 100 7.77 10.93 -4.76
C GLU A 100 6.69 11.62 -3.90
N PRO A 101 6.84 12.89 -3.52
CA PRO A 101 5.78 13.69 -2.90
C PRO A 101 4.63 14.02 -3.87
#